data_AF-A0A2M6Y5R9-F1
#
_entry.id   AF-A0A2M6Y5R9-F1
#
_cell.length_a   1.000
_cell.length_b   1.000
_cell.length_c   1.000
_cell.angle_alpha   90.00
_cell.angle_beta   90.00
_cell.angle_gamma   90.00
#
_symmetry.space_group_name_H-M   'P 1'
#
loop_
_entity.id
_entity.type
_entity.pdbx_description
1 polymer ?
#
loop_
_entity_poly.entity_id
_entity_poly.type
_entity_poly.pdbx_seq_one_letter_code
_entity_poly.pdbx_strand_id
1 'polypeptide(L)'
;MKNGCAGFFTEEELAKGKGVVLTAEESAPARGICPGDWTPPAPFTGETEAYDAAQVAALREGGYARCFGPAFGGLPLSAPVGLPGGRMKLVDRVLELSPRGGRYGLGSIQGEMDIHP
;
A
#
# COMPACT_ATOMS: atom_id res chain seq x y z
N MET A 1 -17.85 -7.74 23.44
CA MET A 1 -18.74 -6.99 22.53
C MET A 1 -20.04 -7.78 22.37
N LYS A 2 -21.21 -7.22 22.70
CA LYS A 2 -22.50 -7.94 22.68
C LYS A 2 -23.63 -7.27 21.87
N ASN A 3 -23.39 -6.15 21.20
CA ASN A 3 -24.39 -5.41 20.43
C ASN A 3 -23.82 -4.85 19.10
N GLY A 4 -23.05 -5.64 18.36
CA GLY A 4 -22.66 -5.27 16.99
C GLY A 4 -23.80 -5.60 16.03
N CYS A 5 -24.77 -4.71 15.88
CA CYS A 5 -25.83 -4.88 14.88
C CYS A 5 -25.37 -4.22 13.58
N ALA A 6 -25.01 -5.02 12.58
CA ALA A 6 -24.85 -4.53 11.21
C ALA A 6 -26.25 -4.26 10.65
N GLY A 7 -26.71 -3.01 10.75
CA GLY A 7 -27.99 -2.58 10.20
C GLY A 7 -27.98 -2.52 8.68
N PHE A 8 -29.15 -2.62 8.06
CA PHE A 8 -29.34 -2.24 6.67
C PHE A 8 -29.42 -0.71 6.61
N PHE A 9 -28.48 -0.08 5.91
CA PHE A 9 -28.49 1.37 5.70
C PHE A 9 -29.26 1.69 4.42
N THR A 10 -30.15 2.68 4.49
CA THR A 10 -30.73 3.30 3.30
C THR A 10 -29.67 4.05 2.50
N GLU A 11 -29.90 4.30 1.21
CA GLU A 11 -28.97 5.10 0.38
C GLU A 11 -28.71 6.49 0.97
N GLU A 12 -29.75 7.11 1.56
CA GLU A 12 -29.61 8.40 2.25
C GLU A 12 -28.74 8.32 3.50
N GLU A 13 -28.81 7.21 4.26
CA GLU A 13 -27.94 6.99 5.43
C GLU A 13 -26.50 6.69 5.01
N LEU A 14 -26.29 5.96 3.92
CA LEU A 14 -24.96 5.75 3.33
C LEU A 14 -24.36 7.07 2.84
N ALA A 15 -25.15 7.90 2.15
CA ALA A 15 -24.71 9.22 1.68
C ALA A 15 -24.40 10.19 2.84
N LYS A 16 -25.13 10.09 3.97
CA LYS A 16 -24.84 10.85 5.20
C LYS A 16 -23.67 10.27 5.99
N GLY A 17 -23.35 9.00 5.78
CA GLY A 17 -22.23 8.33 6.39
C GLY A 17 -20.93 9.00 5.98
N LYS A 18 -20.35 9.80 6.87
CA LYS A 18 -19.08 10.49 6.61
C LYS A 18 -17.85 9.56 6.66
N GLY A 19 -18.07 8.25 6.76
CA GLY A 19 -17.02 7.25 6.92
C GLY A 19 -16.15 7.51 8.14
N VAL A 20 -14.85 7.26 8.00
CA VAL A 20 -13.85 7.67 8.98
C VAL A 20 -13.61 9.17 8.81
N VAL A 21 -14.16 9.97 9.72
CA VAL A 21 -13.94 11.43 9.73
C VAL A 21 -12.67 11.72 10.52
N LEU A 22 -11.60 12.04 9.80
CA LEU A 22 -10.38 12.55 10.40
C LEU A 22 -10.59 14.01 10.81
N THR A 23 -10.04 14.41 11.96
CA THR A 23 -9.98 15.82 12.33
C THR A 23 -9.03 16.58 11.40
N ALA A 24 -9.08 17.92 11.44
CA ALA A 24 -8.14 18.75 10.71
C ALA A 24 -6.70 18.46 11.16
N GLU A 25 -6.49 18.25 12.45
CA GLU A 25 -5.20 17.86 13.02
C GLU A 25 -4.74 16.51 12.47
N GLU A 26 -5.64 15.52 12.34
CA GLU A 26 -5.39 14.17 11.78
C GLU A 26 -5.21 14.14 10.26
N SER A 27 -5.51 15.23 9.57
CA SER A 27 -5.25 15.40 8.14
C SER A 27 -4.02 16.27 7.83
N ALA A 28 -3.63 17.18 8.74
CA ALA A 28 -2.52 18.10 8.53
C ALA A 28 -1.15 17.39 8.38
N PRO A 29 -0.25 17.86 7.50
CA PRO A 29 1.12 17.36 7.45
C PRO A 29 1.81 17.46 8.82
N ALA A 30 2.56 16.42 9.19
CA ALA A 30 3.33 16.37 10.43
C ALA A 30 4.74 15.89 10.12
N ARG A 31 5.73 16.34 10.90
CA ARG A 31 7.11 15.85 10.72
C ARG A 31 7.22 14.42 11.27
N GLY A 32 7.67 13.48 10.44
CA GLY A 32 8.00 12.13 10.89
C GLY A 32 9.20 12.08 11.86
N ILE A 33 9.28 11.00 12.63
CA ILE A 33 10.39 10.73 13.55
C ILE A 33 11.34 9.74 12.89
N CYS A 34 12.55 10.17 12.56
CA CYS A 34 13.60 9.33 11.98
C CYS A 34 14.99 9.84 12.38
N PRO A 35 16.03 9.00 12.29
CA PRO A 35 17.42 9.44 12.35
C PRO A 35 17.73 10.54 11.31
N GLY A 36 18.74 11.37 11.59
CA GLY A 36 19.11 12.48 10.70
C GLY A 36 19.69 12.04 9.35
N ASP A 37 20.25 10.83 9.30
CA ASP A 37 20.81 10.17 8.12
C ASP A 37 19.83 9.18 7.46
N TRP A 38 18.55 9.22 7.85
CA TRP A 38 17.56 8.31 7.30
C TRP A 38 17.42 8.50 5.79
N THR A 39 17.50 7.39 5.07
CA THR A 39 17.22 7.30 3.64
C THR A 39 16.31 6.09 3.38
N PRO A 40 15.45 6.14 2.35
CA PRO A 40 14.68 4.98 1.94
C PRO A 40 15.63 3.80 1.66
N PRO A 41 15.39 2.62 2.27
CA PRO A 41 16.33 1.50 2.18
C PRO A 41 16.35 0.84 0.79
N ALA A 42 15.28 0.96 0.02
CA ALA A 42 15.21 0.46 -1.34
C ALA A 42 15.76 1.49 -2.35
N PRO A 43 16.36 1.05 -3.47
CA PRO A 43 16.97 1.91 -4.48
C PRO A 43 15.91 2.54 -5.39
N PHE A 44 15.08 3.43 -4.84
CA PHE A 44 14.11 4.20 -5.61
C PHE A 44 14.83 5.12 -6.61
N THR A 45 14.35 5.12 -7.86
CA THR A 45 14.92 5.96 -8.92
C THR A 45 14.16 7.27 -9.13
N GLY A 46 12.95 7.37 -8.59
CA GLY A 46 12.08 8.55 -8.71
C GLY A 46 11.41 8.91 -7.38
N GLU A 47 10.63 10.00 -7.42
CA GLU A 47 9.82 10.47 -6.28
C GLU A 47 8.62 9.56 -5.98
N THR A 48 8.14 8.86 -7.00
CA THR A 48 7.05 7.88 -6.93
C THR A 48 7.30 6.72 -7.91
N GLU A 49 6.76 5.56 -7.58
CA GLU A 49 6.69 4.38 -8.45
C GLU A 49 5.27 3.80 -8.47
N ALA A 50 4.94 3.04 -9.51
CA ALA A 50 3.67 2.33 -9.64
C ALA A 50 3.95 0.92 -10.17
N TYR A 51 3.11 -0.06 -9.79
CA TYR A 51 3.28 -1.45 -10.19
C TYR A 51 1.94 -2.02 -10.66
N ASP A 52 1.92 -2.51 -11.89
CA ASP A 52 0.74 -3.12 -12.48
C ASP A 52 0.46 -4.54 -11.93
N ALA A 53 -0.64 -5.13 -12.39
CA ALA A 53 -1.05 -6.47 -11.94
C ALA A 53 -0.02 -7.57 -12.25
N ALA A 54 0.72 -7.46 -13.35
CA ALA A 54 1.75 -8.43 -13.71
C ALA A 54 2.99 -8.31 -12.82
N GLN A 55 3.40 -7.09 -12.50
CA GLN A 55 4.50 -6.81 -11.57
C GLN A 55 4.17 -7.30 -10.16
N VAL A 56 2.98 -6.98 -9.64
CA VAL A 56 2.54 -7.44 -8.31
C VAL A 56 2.34 -8.97 -8.30
N ALA A 57 1.92 -9.59 -9.41
CA ALA A 57 1.91 -11.06 -9.52
C ALA A 57 3.33 -11.65 -9.47
N ALA A 58 4.29 -11.04 -10.17
CA ALA A 58 5.68 -11.47 -10.12
C ALA A 58 6.27 -11.39 -8.71
N LEU A 59 5.89 -10.37 -7.93
CA LEU A 59 6.27 -10.25 -6.52
C LEU A 59 5.78 -11.44 -5.68
N ARG A 60 4.56 -11.95 -5.93
CA ARG A 60 4.03 -13.14 -5.22
C ARG A 60 4.86 -14.39 -5.48
N GLU A 61 5.42 -14.50 -6.68
CA GLU A 61 6.31 -15.59 -7.09
C GLU A 61 7.77 -15.37 -6.63
N GLY A 62 8.05 -14.30 -5.88
CA GLY A 62 9.41 -13.93 -5.47
C GLY A 62 10.25 -13.27 -6.57
N GLY A 63 9.63 -12.88 -7.68
CA GLY A 63 10.28 -12.24 -8.82
C GLY A 63 10.51 -10.74 -8.61
N TYR A 64 11.41 -10.37 -7.71
CA TYR A 64 11.67 -8.97 -7.35
C TYR A 64 12.13 -8.12 -8.54
N ALA A 65 13.04 -8.65 -9.36
CA ALA A 65 13.50 -7.92 -10.55
C ALA A 65 12.39 -7.67 -11.58
N ARG A 66 11.41 -8.57 -11.66
CA ARG A 66 10.24 -8.41 -12.54
C ARG A 66 9.22 -7.42 -11.97
N CYS A 67 9.16 -7.26 -10.64
CA CYS A 67 8.29 -6.28 -10.00
C CYS A 67 8.94 -4.89 -9.95
N PHE A 68 10.08 -4.79 -9.27
CA PHE A 68 10.75 -3.54 -8.91
C PHE A 68 11.85 -3.11 -9.89
N GLY A 69 12.18 -3.95 -10.87
CA GLY A 69 13.20 -3.67 -11.87
C GLY A 69 14.60 -4.21 -11.53
N PRO A 70 15.58 -3.93 -12.40
CA PRO A 70 16.86 -4.64 -12.45
C PRO A 70 17.76 -4.43 -11.22
N ALA A 71 17.54 -3.37 -10.43
CA ALA A 71 18.25 -3.17 -9.16
C ALA A 71 18.01 -4.30 -8.14
N PHE A 72 16.95 -5.08 -8.32
CA PHE A 72 16.62 -6.27 -7.51
C PHE A 72 16.99 -7.59 -8.21
N GLY A 73 17.80 -7.55 -9.27
CA GLY A 73 18.30 -8.73 -9.97
C GLY A 73 19.43 -9.43 -9.21
N GLY A 74 19.52 -10.76 -9.36
CA GLY A 74 20.66 -11.54 -8.87
C GLY A 74 20.81 -11.60 -7.34
N LEU A 75 19.76 -11.27 -6.58
CA LEU A 75 19.80 -11.34 -5.12
C LEU A 75 19.97 -12.80 -4.65
N PRO A 76 20.89 -13.09 -3.71
CA PRO A 76 21.16 -14.45 -3.24
C PRO A 76 20.12 -14.91 -2.20
N LEU A 77 18.85 -14.89 -2.57
CA LEU A 77 17.73 -15.26 -1.69
C LEU A 77 17.33 -16.71 -1.94
N SER A 78 17.41 -17.55 -0.89
CA SER A 78 16.94 -18.94 -0.93
C SER A 78 15.42 -19.06 -0.87
N ALA A 79 14.75 -18.09 -0.23
CA ALA A 79 13.30 -18.04 -0.08
C ALA A 79 12.83 -16.57 -0.14
N PRO A 80 12.64 -16.00 -1.35
CA PRO A 80 12.12 -14.65 -1.48
C PRO A 80 10.71 -14.55 -0.90
N VAL A 81 10.50 -13.55 -0.03
CA VAL A 81 9.18 -13.25 0.56
C VAL A 81 8.34 -12.48 -0.46
N GLY A 82 7.21 -13.04 -0.86
CA GLY A 82 6.24 -12.40 -1.75
C GLY A 82 4.99 -11.94 -1.02
N LEU A 83 4.07 -11.30 -1.76
CA LEU A 83 2.72 -11.03 -1.26
C LEU A 83 1.92 -12.34 -1.14
N PRO A 84 0.95 -12.43 -0.20
CA PRO A 84 0.05 -13.57 -0.14
C PRO A 84 -0.77 -13.75 -1.43
N GLY A 85 -1.05 -15.01 -1.75
CA GLY A 85 -1.88 -15.43 -2.88
C GLY A 85 -3.20 -16.07 -2.44
N GLY A 86 -3.91 -16.67 -3.40
CA GLY A 86 -5.17 -17.38 -3.16
C GLY A 86 -6.23 -16.48 -2.50
N ARG A 87 -6.86 -16.98 -1.43
CA ARG A 87 -7.86 -16.22 -0.66
C ARG A 87 -7.31 -14.98 0.07
N MET A 88 -5.98 -14.85 0.17
CA MET A 88 -5.30 -13.69 0.77
C MET A 88 -4.74 -12.73 -0.28
N LYS A 89 -5.09 -12.91 -1.57
CA LYS A 89 -4.77 -11.96 -2.63
C LYS A 89 -5.66 -10.72 -2.47
N LEU A 90 -5.17 -9.73 -1.73
CA LEU A 90 -5.93 -8.52 -1.37
C LEU A 90 -5.45 -7.23 -2.07
N VAL A 91 -4.53 -7.34 -3.03
CA VAL A 91 -3.97 -6.22 -3.80
C VAL A 91 -3.70 -6.69 -5.21
N ASP A 92 -4.29 -6.06 -6.21
CA ASP A 92 -4.00 -6.35 -7.62
C ASP A 92 -2.87 -5.49 -8.14
N ARG A 93 -2.87 -4.20 -7.81
CA ARG A 93 -1.92 -3.21 -8.34
C ARG A 93 -1.57 -2.16 -7.29
N VAL A 94 -0.43 -1.50 -7.49
CA VAL A 94 0.02 -0.34 -6.72
C VAL A 94 -0.03 0.88 -7.64
N LEU A 95 -0.90 1.83 -7.31
CA LEU A 95 -1.05 3.06 -8.07
C LEU A 95 0.08 4.05 -7.78
N GLU A 96 0.50 4.10 -6.52
CA GLU A 96 1.57 4.97 -6.07
C GLU A 96 2.31 4.34 -4.89
N LEU A 97 3.62 4.33 -4.96
CA LEU A 97 4.54 4.11 -3.86
C LEU A 97 5.48 5.31 -3.80
N SER A 98 5.35 6.15 -2.79
CA SER A 98 6.23 7.30 -2.57
C SER A 98 7.07 7.07 -1.32
N PRO A 99 8.41 6.92 -1.42
CA PRO A 99 9.26 6.69 -0.26
C PRO A 99 9.36 7.89 0.69
N ARG A 100 9.00 9.08 0.22
CA ARG A 100 9.01 10.34 1.01
C ARG A 100 7.62 10.95 1.15
N GLY A 101 6.59 10.25 0.70
CA GLY A 101 5.21 10.70 0.76
C GLY A 101 4.57 10.49 2.13
N GLY A 102 3.25 10.65 2.14
CA GLY A 102 2.41 10.48 3.31
C GLY A 102 2.49 11.64 4.30
N ARG A 103 1.54 11.64 5.25
CA ARG A 103 1.40 12.66 6.29
C ARG A 103 2.69 12.98 7.04
N TYR A 104 3.55 11.98 7.22
CA TYR A 104 4.79 12.07 8.00
C TYR A 104 6.07 12.24 7.17
N GLY A 105 5.97 12.21 5.83
CA GLY A 105 7.13 12.28 4.94
C GLY A 105 8.07 11.06 5.02
N LEU A 106 7.59 9.94 5.56
CA LEU A 106 8.36 8.70 5.76
C LEU A 106 7.86 7.55 4.87
N GLY A 107 6.96 7.84 3.94
CA GLY A 107 6.44 6.88 2.98
C GLY A 107 4.92 6.87 2.90
N SER A 108 4.41 6.64 1.69
CA SER A 108 3.02 6.31 1.41
C SER A 108 2.92 5.25 0.32
N ILE A 109 1.87 4.44 0.39
CA ILE A 109 1.52 3.49 -0.67
C ILE A 109 0.00 3.49 -0.88
N GLN A 110 -0.42 3.45 -2.14
CA GLN A 110 -1.80 3.28 -2.56
C GLN A 110 -1.89 2.05 -3.46
N GLY A 111 -2.70 1.07 -3.05
CA GLY A 111 -2.99 -0.12 -3.83
C GLY A 111 -4.48 -0.27 -4.09
N GLU A 112 -4.82 -1.03 -5.13
CA GLU A 112 -6.20 -1.34 -5.50
C GLU A 112 -6.39 -2.84 -5.67
N MET A 113 -7.61 -3.30 -5.45
CA MET A 113 -8.09 -4.65 -5.75
C MET A 113 -9.44 -4.53 -6.45
N ASP A 114 -9.61 -5.27 -7.54
CA ASP A 114 -10.88 -5.34 -8.23
C ASP A 114 -11.82 -6.31 -7.49
N ILE A 115 -13.05 -5.85 -7.26
CA ILE A 115 -14.09 -6.66 -6.61
C ILE A 115 -15.04 -7.19 -7.68
N HIS A 116 -15.21 -8.51 -7.69
CA HIS A 116 -16.16 -9.20 -8.54
C HIS A 116 -17.34 -9.74 -7.70
N PRO A 117 -18.58 -9.75 -8.23
CA PRO A 117 -19.75 -10.28 -7.54
C PRO A 117 -19.64 -11.75 -7.11
#